data_AF-A0AAV5YPI0-F1
#
_entry.id   AF-A0AAV5YPI0-F1
#
_cell.length_a   1.000
_cell.length_b   1.000
_cell.length_c   1.000
_cell.angle_alpha   90.00
_cell.angle_beta   90.00
_cell.angle_gamma   90.00
#
_symmetry.space_group_name_H-M   'P 1'
#
loop_
_entity.id
_entity.type
_entity.pdbx_description
1 polymer ?
#
loop_
_entity_poly.entity_id
_entity_poly.type
_entity_poly.pdbx_seq_one_letter_code
_entity_poly.pdbx_strand_id
1 'polypeptide(L)'
;MTLLLGAYFFLIAFILAHLEIQIEGPHGWAEKLPTWRWDGPRVRRWFGKPITGYHVCLATCILLFVHVPQFYGGSWEREADLLAMFFLLTVTWDFLWFACNRHFGVGRFRKGQVWWFPTWSFGVPRPYFMGITLSLCAALTPAIWTGEWAHRARSWALVFCELLALTMVVTVCTVRPRRRHPAGSHAPAPRAKLKSE
;
A
#
# COMPACT_ATOMS: atom_id res chain seq x y z
N MET A 1 -8.38 6.79 19.14
CA MET A 1 -7.12 6.89 18.34
C MET A 1 -6.25 8.06 18.78
N THR A 2 -4.92 7.89 18.81
CA THR A 2 -3.96 8.95 19.19
C THR A 2 -2.84 9.07 18.14
N LEU A 3 -2.12 10.20 18.13
CA LEU A 3 -0.96 10.39 17.24
C LEU A 3 0.16 9.38 17.51
N LEU A 4 0.40 9.02 18.78
CA LEU A 4 1.38 7.97 19.10
C LEU A 4 1.03 6.64 18.42
N LEU A 5 -0.26 6.28 18.38
CA LEU A 5 -0.74 5.09 17.69
C LEU A 5 -0.56 5.22 16.16
N GLY A 6 -0.84 6.39 15.60
CA GLY A 6 -0.63 6.67 14.18
C GLY A 6 0.83 6.53 13.77
N ALA A 7 1.75 7.19 14.47
CA ALA A 7 3.20 7.05 14.24
C ALA A 7 3.70 5.60 14.39
N TYR A 8 3.18 4.85 15.37
CA TYR A 8 3.52 3.44 15.55
C TYR A 8 3.05 2.58 14.37
N PHE A 9 1.81 2.75 13.92
CA PHE A 9 1.28 2.05 12.74
C PHE A 9 1.98 2.48 11.44
N PHE A 10 2.43 3.74 11.34
CA PHE A 10 3.26 4.18 10.23
C PHE A 10 4.57 3.40 10.18
N LEU A 11 5.25 3.20 11.31
CA LEU A 11 6.48 2.41 11.37
C LEU A 11 6.22 0.97 10.93
N ILE A 12 5.12 0.36 11.37
CA ILE A 12 4.70 -0.97 10.90
C ILE A 12 4.49 -0.97 9.38
N ALA A 13 3.74 -0.01 8.84
CA ALA A 13 3.50 0.12 7.39
C ALA A 13 4.80 0.24 6.61
N PHE A 14 5.75 1.02 7.13
CA PHE A 14 7.04 1.26 6.51
C PHE A 14 7.91 -0.02 6.48
N ILE A 15 7.94 -0.77 7.58
CA ILE A 15 8.66 -2.05 7.65
C ILE A 15 7.99 -3.11 6.76
N LEU A 16 6.66 -3.20 6.79
CA LEU A 16 5.91 -4.11 5.91
C LEU A 16 6.17 -3.79 4.43
N ALA A 17 6.23 -2.51 4.06
CA ALA A 17 6.55 -2.10 2.69
C ALA A 17 7.93 -2.64 2.27
N HIS A 18 8.94 -2.48 3.11
CA HIS A 18 10.29 -2.98 2.82
C HIS A 18 10.35 -4.50 2.76
N LEU A 19 9.66 -5.19 3.68
CA LEU A 19 9.56 -6.64 3.68
C LEU A 19 8.93 -7.15 2.38
N GLU A 20 7.80 -6.59 1.97
CA GLU A 20 7.11 -6.97 0.74
C GLU A 20 7.91 -6.58 -0.52
N ILE A 21 8.63 -5.46 -0.52
CA ILE A 21 9.56 -5.11 -1.62
C ILE A 21 10.66 -6.17 -1.76
N GLN A 22 11.22 -6.67 -0.65
CA GLN A 22 12.24 -7.71 -0.68
C GLN A 22 11.69 -9.05 -1.19
N ILE A 23 10.42 -9.32 -0.92
CA ILE A 23 9.74 -10.54 -1.35
C ILE A 23 9.31 -10.47 -2.82
N GLU A 24 8.70 -9.38 -3.26
CA GLU A 24 8.09 -9.26 -4.60
C GLU A 24 9.00 -8.60 -5.65
N GLY A 25 9.90 -7.72 -5.21
CA GLY A 25 10.83 -7.00 -6.07
C GLY A 25 10.16 -6.25 -7.22
N PRO A 26 10.59 -6.47 -8.49
CA PRO A 26 10.07 -5.76 -9.65
C PRO A 26 8.73 -6.30 -10.19
N HIS A 27 8.27 -7.46 -9.73
CA HIS A 27 7.15 -8.15 -10.35
C HIS A 27 5.80 -7.68 -9.79
N GLY A 28 5.77 -7.47 -8.47
CA GLY A 28 4.57 -7.04 -7.76
C GLY A 28 3.46 -8.11 -7.74
N TRP A 29 2.51 -7.94 -6.81
CA TRP A 29 1.31 -8.77 -6.69
C TRP A 29 1.62 -10.27 -6.67
N ALA A 30 2.72 -10.63 -5.97
CA ALA A 30 3.24 -11.98 -5.85
C ALA A 30 3.42 -12.72 -7.19
N GLU A 31 3.61 -12.06 -8.34
CA GLU A 31 3.56 -12.69 -9.67
C GLU A 31 4.53 -13.89 -9.81
N LYS A 32 5.73 -13.80 -9.23
CA LYS A 32 6.76 -14.85 -9.28
C LYS A 32 6.83 -15.74 -8.04
N LEU A 33 6.02 -15.48 -7.01
CA LEU A 33 6.07 -16.27 -5.79
C LEU A 33 5.44 -17.66 -5.98
N PRO A 34 5.96 -18.70 -5.29
CA PRO A 34 5.41 -20.06 -5.30
C PRO A 34 4.18 -20.14 -4.38
N THR A 35 3.15 -19.34 -4.67
CA THR A 35 1.89 -19.30 -3.93
C THR A 35 0.73 -19.77 -4.80
N TRP A 36 -0.28 -20.38 -4.20
CA TRP A 36 -1.51 -20.70 -4.90
C TRP A 36 -2.21 -19.42 -5.36
N ARG A 37 -2.94 -19.50 -6.48
CA ARG A 37 -3.68 -18.38 -7.06
C ARG A 37 -5.08 -18.82 -7.39
N TRP A 38 -6.06 -18.12 -6.81
CA TRP A 38 -7.44 -18.27 -7.19
C TRP A 38 -7.76 -17.24 -8.28
N ASP A 39 -7.87 -17.72 -9.51
CA ASP A 39 -8.06 -16.89 -10.70
C ASP A 39 -9.29 -17.31 -11.54
N GLY A 40 -10.47 -17.24 -10.92
CA GLY A 40 -11.74 -17.56 -11.60
C GLY A 40 -12.41 -16.35 -12.25
N PRO A 41 -13.33 -16.54 -13.22
CA PRO A 41 -14.08 -15.45 -13.86
C PRO A 41 -14.84 -14.56 -12.85
N ARG A 42 -15.38 -15.16 -11.79
CA ARG A 42 -16.05 -14.43 -10.70
C ARG A 42 -15.06 -13.59 -9.90
N VAL A 43 -13.89 -14.14 -9.55
CA VAL A 43 -12.85 -13.42 -8.79
C VAL A 43 -12.38 -12.20 -9.59
N ARG A 44 -12.09 -12.37 -10.88
CA ARG A 44 -11.72 -11.25 -11.76
C ARG A 44 -12.81 -10.20 -11.89
N ARG A 45 -14.10 -10.60 -11.90
CA ARG A 45 -15.22 -9.64 -11.95
C ARG A 45 -15.28 -8.74 -10.71
N TRP A 46 -15.07 -9.31 -9.52
CA TRP A 46 -15.20 -8.58 -8.26
C TRP A 46 -13.92 -7.82 -7.86
N PHE A 47 -12.76 -8.45 -8.02
CA PHE A 47 -11.48 -7.90 -7.54
C PHE A 47 -10.60 -7.33 -8.66
N GLY A 48 -10.86 -7.73 -9.93
CA GLY A 48 -10.05 -7.34 -11.09
C GLY A 48 -8.65 -7.96 -11.16
N LYS A 49 -8.31 -8.81 -10.19
CA LYS A 49 -7.00 -9.46 -10.05
C LYS A 49 -7.16 -10.82 -9.36
N PRO A 50 -6.23 -11.76 -9.55
CA PRO A 50 -6.25 -13.03 -8.84
C PRO A 50 -6.00 -12.80 -7.34
N ILE A 51 -6.67 -13.59 -6.51
CA ILE A 51 -6.37 -13.67 -5.08
C ILE A 51 -5.20 -14.66 -4.93
N THR A 52 -4.12 -14.24 -4.28
CA THR A 52 -2.96 -15.11 -4.05
C THR A 52 -2.89 -15.53 -2.59
N GLY A 53 -2.41 -16.74 -2.33
CA GLY A 53 -2.22 -17.23 -0.97
C GLY A 53 -1.27 -16.37 -0.15
N TYR A 54 -0.27 -15.76 -0.81
CA TYR A 54 0.63 -14.80 -0.21
C TYR A 54 -0.13 -13.64 0.45
N HIS A 55 -0.98 -12.94 -0.31
CA HIS A 55 -1.73 -11.79 0.23
C HIS A 55 -2.76 -12.24 1.27
N VAL A 56 -3.39 -13.40 1.11
CA VAL A 56 -4.35 -13.93 2.10
C VAL A 56 -3.64 -14.21 3.43
N CYS A 57 -2.52 -14.93 3.40
CA CYS A 57 -1.74 -15.23 4.60
C CYS A 57 -1.19 -13.94 5.25
N LEU A 58 -0.67 -13.01 4.44
CA LEU A 58 -0.09 -11.77 4.94
C LEU A 58 -1.16 -10.86 5.58
N ALA A 59 -2.29 -10.64 4.90
CA ALA A 59 -3.39 -9.87 5.44
C ALA A 59 -3.97 -10.51 6.71
N THR A 60 -4.11 -11.84 6.74
CA THR A 60 -4.59 -12.58 7.91
C THR A 60 -3.62 -12.45 9.08
N CYS A 61 -2.31 -12.59 8.83
CA CYS A 61 -1.26 -12.42 9.83
C CYS A 61 -1.32 -11.02 10.45
N ILE A 62 -1.38 -9.98 9.62
CA ILE A 62 -1.52 -8.59 10.09
C ILE A 62 -2.80 -8.41 10.90
N LEU A 63 -3.94 -8.93 10.42
CA LEU A 63 -5.21 -8.84 11.12
C LEU A 63 -5.10 -9.49 12.51
N LEU A 64 -4.57 -10.70 12.61
CA LEU A 64 -4.39 -11.41 13.88
C LEU A 64 -3.53 -10.59 14.86
N PHE A 65 -2.40 -10.04 14.42
CA PHE A 65 -1.53 -9.22 15.27
C PHE A 65 -2.18 -7.91 15.70
N VAL A 66 -2.89 -7.23 14.79
CA VAL A 66 -3.61 -5.98 15.11
C VAL A 66 -4.69 -6.23 16.15
N HIS A 67 -5.30 -7.43 16.21
CA HIS A 67 -6.38 -7.75 17.15
C HIS A 67 -5.90 -8.34 18.48
N VAL A 68 -4.59 -8.54 18.68
CA VAL A 68 -4.02 -8.98 19.98
C VAL A 68 -4.51 -8.13 21.17
N PRO A 69 -4.60 -6.78 21.09
CA PRO A 69 -5.12 -5.95 22.18
C PRO A 69 -6.56 -6.28 22.61
N GLN A 70 -7.34 -6.96 21.78
CA GLN A 70 -8.72 -7.34 22.11
C GLN A 70 -8.78 -8.44 23.19
N PHE A 71 -7.71 -9.22 23.35
CA PHE A 71 -7.61 -10.24 24.40
C PHE A 71 -7.25 -9.65 25.79
N TYR A 72 -6.89 -8.37 25.87
CA TYR A 72 -6.55 -7.66 27.11
C TYR A 72 -7.66 -6.66 27.51
N GLY A 73 -8.86 -7.19 27.77
CA GLY A 73 -10.03 -6.38 28.16
C GLY A 73 -10.64 -5.62 26.98
N GLY A 74 -10.92 -6.33 25.88
CA GLY A 74 -11.46 -5.78 24.64
C GLY A 74 -12.80 -5.08 24.79
N SER A 75 -13.10 -4.19 23.83
CA SER A 75 -14.40 -3.53 23.70
C SER A 75 -14.77 -3.36 22.24
N TRP A 76 -16.03 -3.04 21.95
CA TRP A 76 -16.48 -2.78 20.57
C TRP A 76 -15.89 -1.47 20.01
N GLU A 77 -15.65 -0.48 20.86
CA GLU A 77 -14.95 0.76 20.51
C GLU A 77 -13.49 0.48 20.13
N ARG A 78 -12.83 -0.43 20.86
CA ARG A 78 -11.46 -0.85 20.55
C ARG A 78 -11.41 -1.62 19.24
N GLU A 79 -12.30 -2.59 19.06
CA GLU A 79 -12.42 -3.35 17.81
C GLU A 79 -12.59 -2.42 16.60
N ALA A 80 -13.48 -1.44 16.72
CA ALA A 80 -13.70 -0.42 15.70
C ALA A 80 -12.44 0.42 15.41
N ASP A 81 -11.71 0.85 16.45
CA ASP A 81 -10.44 1.57 16.29
C ASP A 81 -9.36 0.70 15.64
N LEU A 82 -9.26 -0.59 16.00
CA LEU A 82 -8.29 -1.53 15.43
C LEU A 82 -8.60 -1.82 13.95
N LEU A 83 -9.87 -2.03 13.59
CA LEU A 83 -10.29 -2.19 12.20
C LEU A 83 -10.03 -0.91 11.38
N ALA A 84 -10.32 0.25 11.95
CA ALA A 84 -10.03 1.52 11.30
C ALA A 84 -8.52 1.71 11.05
N MET A 85 -7.67 1.35 12.03
CA MET A 85 -6.22 1.35 11.86
C MET A 85 -5.75 0.31 10.85
N PHE A 86 -6.34 -0.89 10.82
CA PHE A 86 -6.03 -1.92 9.83
C PHE A 86 -6.25 -1.41 8.40
N PHE A 87 -7.38 -0.76 8.13
CA PHE A 87 -7.63 -0.20 6.80
C PHE A 87 -6.64 0.92 6.44
N LEU A 88 -6.33 1.84 7.35
CA LEU A 88 -5.28 2.86 7.10
C LEU A 88 -3.91 2.23 6.89
N LEU A 89 -3.57 1.19 7.65
CA LEU A 89 -2.34 0.44 7.51
C LEU A 89 -2.22 -0.14 6.11
N THR A 90 -3.26 -0.83 5.61
CA THR A 90 -3.22 -1.43 4.26
C THR A 90 -3.01 -0.41 3.14
N VAL A 91 -3.66 0.76 3.22
CA VAL A 91 -3.47 1.82 2.22
C VAL A 91 -2.08 2.45 2.32
N THR A 92 -1.63 2.75 3.54
CA THR A 92 -0.33 3.40 3.79
C THR A 92 0.82 2.48 3.37
N TRP A 93 0.75 1.20 3.77
CA TRP A 93 1.74 0.19 3.42
C TRP A 93 1.81 -0.04 1.91
N ASP A 94 0.67 -0.25 1.24
CA ASP A 94 0.64 -0.47 -0.23
C ASP A 94 1.23 0.74 -0.96
N PHE A 95 0.93 1.98 -0.54
CA PHE A 95 1.52 3.15 -1.17
C PHE A 95 3.03 3.27 -0.91
N LEU A 96 3.46 3.02 0.33
CA LEU A 96 4.88 3.01 0.69
C LEU A 96 5.65 1.95 -0.09
N TRP A 97 5.01 0.82 -0.45
CA TRP A 97 5.59 -0.14 -1.38
C TRP A 97 5.97 0.55 -2.70
N PHE A 98 5.07 1.32 -3.32
CA PHE A 98 5.39 2.05 -4.56
C PHE A 98 6.42 3.15 -4.34
N ALA A 99 6.30 3.92 -3.25
CA ALA A 99 7.19 5.04 -2.96
C ALA A 99 8.63 4.59 -2.73
N CYS A 100 8.83 3.45 -2.07
CA CYS A 100 10.14 2.91 -1.71
C CYS A 100 10.69 1.92 -2.75
N ASN A 101 9.85 1.26 -3.55
CA ASN A 101 10.30 0.28 -4.53
C ASN A 101 10.99 0.96 -5.72
N ARG A 102 12.30 0.74 -5.86
CA ARG A 102 13.12 1.29 -6.96
C ARG A 102 12.66 0.84 -8.36
N HIS A 103 12.01 -0.31 -8.46
CA HIS A 103 11.46 -0.83 -9.71
C HIS A 103 10.09 -0.25 -10.06
N PHE A 104 9.48 0.53 -9.17
CA PHE A 104 8.26 1.28 -9.42
C PHE A 104 8.50 2.77 -9.22
N GLY A 105 8.57 3.23 -7.97
CA GLY A 105 8.62 4.64 -7.64
C GLY A 105 7.29 5.33 -7.96
N VAL A 106 7.10 6.53 -7.40
CA VAL A 106 5.87 7.30 -7.59
C VAL A 106 5.63 7.66 -9.06
N GLY A 107 6.68 7.78 -9.87
CA GLY A 107 6.55 8.05 -11.31
C GLY A 107 5.86 6.94 -12.12
N ARG A 108 5.87 5.69 -11.65
CA ARG A 108 5.14 4.56 -12.25
C ARG A 108 3.83 4.24 -11.53
N PHE A 109 3.49 4.93 -10.45
CA PHE A 109 2.20 4.79 -9.77
C PHE A 109 1.09 5.52 -10.55
N ARG A 110 0.68 4.94 -11.69
CA ARG A 110 -0.35 5.50 -12.57
C ARG A 110 -1.05 4.40 -13.36
N LYS A 111 -2.25 4.74 -13.85
CA LYS A 111 -3.06 3.85 -14.70
C LYS A 111 -2.24 3.30 -15.87
N GLY A 112 -2.35 2.00 -16.12
CA GLY A 112 -1.66 1.30 -17.20
C GLY A 112 -0.20 0.89 -16.91
N GLN A 113 0.37 1.28 -15.76
CA GLN A 113 1.70 0.80 -15.31
C GLN A 113 1.60 -0.23 -14.19
N VAL A 114 0.45 -0.32 -13.52
CA VAL A 114 0.20 -1.25 -12.43
C VAL A 114 -1.01 -2.09 -12.79
N TRP A 115 -0.76 -3.28 -13.35
CA TRP A 115 -1.81 -4.12 -13.95
C TRP A 115 -2.82 -4.64 -12.92
N TRP A 116 -2.41 -4.82 -11.67
CA TRP A 116 -3.27 -5.29 -10.58
C TRP A 116 -4.14 -4.17 -9.97
N PHE A 117 -4.09 -2.94 -10.50
CA PHE A 117 -5.09 -1.91 -10.21
C PHE A 117 -5.95 -1.64 -11.44
N PRO A 118 -7.12 -2.28 -11.55
CA PRO A 118 -7.97 -2.18 -12.74
C PRO A 118 -8.66 -0.81 -12.86
N THR A 119 -8.94 -0.16 -11.73
CA THR A 119 -9.76 1.06 -11.67
C THR A 119 -9.07 2.16 -10.87
N TRP A 120 -9.17 3.37 -11.41
CA TRP A 120 -8.50 4.57 -10.91
C TRP A 120 -9.48 5.74 -10.91
N SER A 121 -9.36 6.62 -9.92
CA SER A 121 -10.10 7.88 -9.81
C SER A 121 -9.13 8.97 -9.34
N PHE A 122 -9.14 10.15 -9.96
CA PHE A 122 -8.25 11.27 -9.59
C PHE A 122 -6.75 10.91 -9.52
N GLY A 123 -6.29 9.98 -10.38
CA GLY A 123 -4.89 9.53 -10.39
C GLY A 123 -4.51 8.54 -9.28
N VAL A 124 -5.47 8.09 -8.46
CA VAL A 124 -5.26 7.12 -7.37
C VAL A 124 -6.10 5.85 -7.61
N PRO A 125 -5.61 4.64 -7.28
CA PRO A 125 -6.40 3.42 -7.38
C PRO A 125 -7.69 3.49 -6.56
N ARG A 126 -8.83 3.05 -7.12
CA ARG A 126 -10.11 3.02 -6.38
C ARG A 126 -10.07 2.25 -5.05
N PRO A 127 -9.32 1.13 -4.92
CA PRO A 127 -9.19 0.44 -3.64
C PRO A 127 -8.66 1.31 -2.50
N TYR A 128 -7.90 2.38 -2.78
CA TYR A 128 -7.40 3.28 -1.73
C TYR A 128 -8.52 4.11 -1.13
N PHE A 129 -9.39 4.69 -1.97
CA PHE A 129 -10.57 5.40 -1.49
C PHE A 129 -11.49 4.47 -0.69
N MET A 130 -11.65 3.22 -1.14
CA MET A 130 -12.41 2.21 -0.41
C MET A 130 -11.79 1.92 0.97
N GLY A 131 -10.47 1.70 1.05
CA GLY A 131 -9.78 1.48 2.33
C GLY A 131 -9.92 2.68 3.28
N ILE A 132 -9.71 3.91 2.79
CA ILE A 132 -9.88 5.13 3.60
C ILE A 132 -11.34 5.28 4.08
N THR A 133 -12.31 4.97 3.21
CA THR A 133 -13.74 5.05 3.55
C THR A 133 -14.12 4.00 4.59
N LEU A 134 -13.67 2.75 4.42
CA LEU A 134 -13.90 1.67 5.38
C LEU A 134 -13.25 1.99 6.73
N SER A 135 -12.06 2.62 6.73
CA SER A 135 -11.44 3.11 7.95
C SER A 135 -12.30 4.16 8.65
N LEU A 136 -12.75 5.17 7.92
CA LEU A 136 -13.60 6.23 8.48
C LEU A 136 -14.90 5.66 9.03
N CYS A 137 -15.58 4.79 8.28
CA CYS A 137 -16.80 4.12 8.72
C CYS A 137 -16.55 3.33 10.00
N ALA A 138 -15.50 2.49 10.05
CA ALA A 138 -15.16 1.74 11.24
C ALA A 138 -14.90 2.66 12.45
N ALA A 139 -14.13 3.72 12.29
CA ALA A 139 -13.83 4.67 13.37
C ALA A 139 -15.07 5.40 13.90
N LEU A 140 -16.05 5.67 13.03
CA LEU A 140 -17.29 6.35 13.38
C LEU A 140 -18.40 5.43 13.88
N THR A 141 -18.36 4.11 13.59
CA THR A 141 -19.38 3.15 14.02
C THR A 141 -19.73 3.27 15.52
N PRO A 142 -18.76 3.40 16.45
CA PRO A 142 -19.09 3.59 17.87
C PRO A 142 -19.85 4.85 18.22
N ALA A 143 -19.79 5.89 17.39
CA ALA A 143 -20.54 7.12 17.62
C ALA A 143 -22.07 6.91 17.53
N ILE A 144 -22.52 5.82 16.91
CA ILE A 144 -23.94 5.44 16.84
C ILE A 144 -24.53 5.20 18.24
N TRP A 145 -23.76 4.59 19.15
CA TRP A 145 -24.22 4.33 20.52
C TRP A 145 -23.57 5.21 21.59
N THR A 146 -22.40 5.78 21.33
CA THR A 146 -21.72 6.68 22.29
C THR A 146 -22.12 8.15 22.11
N GLY A 147 -22.62 8.55 20.94
CA GLY A 147 -22.90 9.97 20.61
C GLY A 147 -21.66 10.83 20.31
N GLU A 148 -20.45 10.28 20.46
CA GLU A 148 -19.17 11.00 20.39
C GLU A 148 -18.68 11.31 18.96
N TRP A 149 -19.58 11.68 18.04
CA TRP A 149 -19.28 11.87 16.61
C TRP A 149 -18.11 12.82 16.35
N ALA A 150 -18.14 14.00 16.96
CA ALA A 150 -17.11 15.03 16.74
C ALA A 150 -15.73 14.59 17.26
N HIS A 151 -15.69 13.96 18.45
CA HIS A 151 -14.45 13.48 19.04
C HIS A 151 -13.81 12.37 18.20
N ARG A 152 -14.61 11.39 17.75
CA ARG A 152 -14.12 10.29 16.92
C ARG A 152 -13.66 10.75 15.54
N ALA A 153 -14.46 11.61 14.89
CA ALA A 153 -14.10 12.19 13.59
C ALA A 153 -12.79 12.98 13.67
N ARG A 154 -12.64 13.83 14.69
CA ARG A 154 -11.40 14.59 14.92
C ARG A 154 -10.21 13.67 15.17
N SER A 155 -10.37 12.65 16.01
CA SER A 155 -9.29 11.70 16.32
C SER A 155 -8.83 10.94 15.09
N TRP A 156 -9.78 10.45 14.28
CA TRP A 156 -9.48 9.79 13.02
C TRP A 156 -8.79 10.74 12.03
N ALA A 157 -9.29 11.97 11.87
CA ALA A 157 -8.72 12.95 10.95
C ALA A 157 -7.28 13.32 11.32
N LEU A 158 -6.98 13.47 12.61
CA LEU A 158 -5.63 13.73 13.08
C LEU A 158 -4.66 12.59 12.72
N VAL A 159 -5.06 11.34 12.96
CA VAL A 159 -4.23 10.17 12.60
C VAL A 159 -4.10 10.01 11.09
N PHE A 160 -5.17 10.21 10.33
CA PHE A 160 -5.12 10.17 8.86
C PHE A 160 -4.14 11.22 8.31
N CYS A 161 -4.23 12.47 8.79
CA CYS A 161 -3.33 13.55 8.39
C CYS A 161 -1.87 13.27 8.79
N GLU A 162 -1.64 12.68 9.96
CA GLU A 162 -0.30 12.27 10.39
C GLU A 162 0.29 11.21 9.46
N LEU A 163 -0.45 10.13 9.19
CA LEU A 163 -0.02 9.07 8.27
C LEU A 163 0.26 9.64 6.86
N LEU A 164 -0.60 10.52 6.38
CA LEU A 164 -0.40 11.19 5.09
C LEU A 164 0.86 12.05 5.10
N ALA A 165 1.08 12.86 6.13
CA ALA A 165 2.26 13.71 6.25
C ALA A 165 3.56 12.89 6.29
N LEU A 166 3.61 11.83 7.11
CA LEU A 166 4.78 10.94 7.18
C LEU A 166 5.02 10.21 5.85
N THR A 167 3.95 9.79 5.17
CA THR A 167 4.04 9.19 3.83
C THR A 167 4.58 10.17 2.80
N MET A 168 4.14 11.43 2.84
CA MET A 168 4.66 12.49 1.98
C MET A 168 6.14 12.75 2.25
N VAL A 169 6.56 12.81 3.52
CA VAL A 169 7.98 12.97 3.90
C VAL A 169 8.83 11.84 3.31
N VAL A 170 8.43 10.58 3.50
CA VAL A 170 9.14 9.43 2.92
C VAL A 170 9.17 9.53 1.40
N THR A 171 8.05 9.88 0.78
CA THR A 171 7.95 10.03 -0.67
C THR A 171 8.91 11.08 -1.21
N VAL A 172 9.00 12.25 -0.59
CA VAL A 172 9.94 13.29 -1.00
C VAL A 172 11.38 12.79 -0.86
N CYS A 173 11.70 12.05 0.21
CA CYS A 173 13.03 11.47 0.42
C CYS A 173 13.37 10.34 -0.58
N THR A 174 12.38 9.62 -1.11
CA THR A 174 12.61 8.53 -2.08
C THR A 174 12.59 8.99 -3.54
N VAL A 175 11.97 10.15 -3.83
CA VAL A 175 12.01 10.76 -5.16
C VAL A 175 13.43 11.21 -5.48
N ARG A 176 14.12 10.43 -6.31
CA ARG A 176 15.43 10.81 -6.84
C ARG A 176 15.27 11.71 -8.07
N PRO A 177 16.08 12.79 -8.20
CA PRO A 177 16.19 13.53 -9.45
C PRO A 177 16.57 12.55 -10.58
N ARG A 178 15.86 12.65 -11.72
CA ARG A 178 16.22 11.90 -12.93
C ARG A 178 17.67 12.29 -13.26
N ARG A 179 18.63 11.36 -13.08
CA ARG A 179 19.99 11.57 -13.61
C ARG A 179 19.82 11.73 -15.12
N ARG A 180 19.97 12.97 -15.62
CA ARG A 180 20.15 13.20 -17.04
C ARG A 180 21.45 12.49 -17.38
N HIS A 181 21.39 11.37 -18.09
CA HIS A 181 22.58 10.87 -18.76
C HIS A 181 23.05 12.01 -19.68
N PRO A 182 24.32 12.44 -19.61
CA PRO A 182 24.85 13.35 -20.60
C PRO A 182 24.67 12.68 -21.96
N ALA A 183 23.95 13.35 -22.87
CA ALA A 183 23.91 12.95 -24.27
C ALA A 183 25.33 13.11 -24.81
N GLY A 184 26.09 12.02 -24.93
CA GLY A 184 27.47 12.12 -25.40
C GLY A 184 28.34 10.91 -25.09
N SER A 185 28.05 9.77 -25.72
CA SER A 185 29.11 8.83 -26.12
C SER A 185 28.60 8.03 -27.32
N HIS A 186 28.70 8.63 -28.51
CA HIS A 186 28.70 7.86 -29.74
C HIS A 186 29.93 6.94 -29.70
N ALA A 187 29.73 5.69 -29.31
CA ALA A 187 30.69 4.64 -29.62
C ALA A 187 30.73 4.48 -31.16
N PRO A 188 31.90 4.47 -31.79
CA PRO A 188 31.98 4.24 -33.23
C PRO A 188 31.49 2.82 -33.55
N ALA A 189 30.70 2.70 -34.61
CA ALA A 189 30.18 1.43 -35.11
C ALA A 189 31.32 0.43 -35.38
N PRO A 190 31.15 -0.87 -35.10
CA PRO A 190 32.13 -1.87 -35.49
C PRO A 190 32.22 -1.93 -37.01
N ARG A 191 33.43 -1.73 -37.57
CA ARG A 191 33.74 -1.95 -38.98
C ARG A 191 33.31 -3.37 -39.37
N ALA A 192 32.47 -3.47 -40.39
CA ALA A 192 32.17 -4.73 -41.06
C ALA A 192 33.47 -5.36 -41.56
N LYS A 193 33.78 -6.57 -41.09
CA LYS A 193 34.78 -7.42 -41.73
C LYS A 193 34.19 -7.91 -43.05
N LEU A 194 34.60 -7.30 -44.16
CA LEU A 194 34.57 -8.00 -45.45
C LEU A 194 35.45 -9.25 -45.29
N LYS A 195 34.88 -10.43 -45.48
CA LYS A 195 35.64 -11.61 -45.88
C LYS A 195 35.49 -11.75 -47.39
N SER A 196 36.58 -11.42 -48.06
CA SER A 196 36.95 -11.89 -49.39
C SER A 196 37.18 -13.41 -49.36
N GLU A 197 36.71 -14.07 -50.42
CA GLU A 197 37.11 -15.39 -50.94
C GLU A 197 36.72 -16.64 -50.13
#